data_AF-G5BAG5-F1
#
_entry.id   AF-G5BAG5-F1
#
_cell.length_a   1.000
_cell.length_b   1.000
_cell.length_c   1.000
_cell.angle_alpha   90.00
_cell.angle_beta   90.00
_cell.angle_gamma   90.00
#
_symmetry.space_group_name_H-M   'P 1'
#
loop_
_entity.id
_entity.type
_entity.pdbx_description
1 polymer ?
#
loop_
_entity_poly.entity_id
_entity_poly.type
_entity_poly.pdbx_seq_one_letter_code
_entity_poly.pdbx_strand_id
1 'polypeptide(L)'
;MTSQIRQNYSTEVEAAVNRLVNLHLRASYTYLSLGYYFDRDDVALAGVGHFFRELAKEKREGAEHLLKMQNQRGGRVLFQDVQKPSEDEWGKTLDAMEAALALEKNLNQALLDLHALGSAKTDPHLCDFLENHFLDEEVKLIKKIGDHTNVR
;
A
#
# COMPACT_ATOMS: atom_id res chain seq x y z
N MET A 1 -25.75 4.69 -14.58
CA MET A 1 -25.96 6.16 -14.50
C MET A 1 -24.68 6.78 -13.96
N THR A 2 -24.19 7.83 -14.59
CA THR A 2 -23.01 8.58 -14.12
C THR A 2 -23.36 9.31 -12.83
N SER A 3 -22.47 9.29 -11.83
CA SER A 3 -22.68 9.98 -10.55
C SER A 3 -22.80 11.48 -10.75
N GLN A 4 -23.72 12.14 -10.03
CA GLN A 4 -23.96 13.59 -10.15
C GLN A 4 -22.75 14.46 -9.80
N ILE A 5 -21.84 13.96 -8.96
CA ILE A 5 -20.64 14.67 -8.50
C ILE A 5 -19.40 14.37 -9.37
N ARG A 6 -19.52 13.49 -10.37
CA ARG A 6 -18.36 13.04 -11.14
C ARG A 6 -17.94 14.13 -12.13
N GLN A 7 -16.71 14.61 -11.98
CA GLN A 7 -16.11 15.59 -12.89
C GLN A 7 -14.64 15.25 -13.12
N ASN A 8 -14.25 15.21 -14.41
CA ASN A 8 -12.87 14.92 -14.85
C ASN A 8 -12.26 13.67 -14.21
N TYR A 9 -13.06 12.60 -14.04
CA TYR A 9 -12.64 11.37 -13.38
C TYR A 9 -12.83 10.19 -14.32
N SER A 10 -11.75 9.75 -14.97
CA SER A 10 -11.77 8.69 -15.98
C SER A 10 -12.18 7.33 -15.38
N THR A 11 -12.87 6.50 -16.14
CA THR A 11 -13.20 5.11 -15.73
C THR A 11 -11.95 4.24 -15.60
N GLU A 12 -10.89 4.53 -16.37
CA GLU A 12 -9.60 3.86 -16.23
C GLU A 12 -8.92 4.18 -14.91
N VAL A 13 -8.98 5.46 -14.49
CA VAL A 13 -8.47 5.92 -13.19
C VAL A 13 -9.27 5.29 -12.05
N GLU A 14 -10.60 5.32 -12.14
CA GLU A 14 -11.49 4.69 -11.15
C GLU A 14 -11.15 3.20 -10.94
N ALA A 15 -10.95 2.46 -12.05
CA ALA A 15 -10.57 1.06 -11.98
C ALA A 15 -9.15 0.87 -11.40
N ALA A 16 -8.21 1.75 -11.74
CA ALA A 16 -6.85 1.71 -11.22
C ALA A 16 -6.80 2.01 -9.71
N VAL A 17 -7.62 2.95 -9.22
CA VAL A 17 -7.78 3.21 -7.77
C VAL A 17 -8.32 1.98 -7.05
N ASN A 18 -9.33 1.29 -7.60
CA ASN A 18 -9.84 0.04 -7.02
C ASN A 18 -8.77 -1.05 -6.94
N ARG A 19 -7.91 -1.18 -7.97
CA ARG A 19 -6.77 -2.11 -7.95
C ARG A 19 -5.75 -1.73 -6.87
N LEU A 20 -5.43 -0.44 -6.76
CA LEU A 20 -4.48 0.06 -5.77
C LEU A 20 -5.01 -0.14 -4.34
N VAL A 21 -6.30 0.07 -4.09
CA VAL A 21 -6.95 -0.27 -2.81
C VAL A 21 -6.71 -1.73 -2.45
N ASN A 22 -6.95 -2.67 -3.37
CA ASN A 22 -6.72 -4.09 -3.11
C ASN A 22 -5.23 -4.39 -2.84
N LEU A 23 -4.31 -3.70 -3.53
CA LEU A 23 -2.87 -3.85 -3.30
C LEU A 23 -2.46 -3.36 -1.90
N HIS A 24 -2.99 -2.23 -1.43
CA HIS A 24 -2.77 -1.74 -0.05
C HIS A 24 -3.36 -2.71 1.00
N LEU A 25 -4.56 -3.25 0.75
CA LEU A 25 -5.16 -4.25 1.65
C LEU A 25 -4.33 -5.54 1.71
N ARG A 26 -3.81 -6.00 0.57
CA ARG A 26 -2.89 -7.15 0.51
C ARG A 26 -1.60 -6.85 1.26
N ALA A 27 -1.01 -5.67 1.10
CA ALA A 27 0.18 -5.26 1.83
C ALA A 27 -0.07 -5.23 3.35
N SER A 28 -1.20 -4.66 3.77
CA SER A 28 -1.66 -4.68 5.16
C SER A 28 -1.77 -6.11 5.71
N TYR A 29 -2.31 -7.04 4.92
CA TYR A 29 -2.43 -8.44 5.32
C TYR A 29 -1.07 -9.16 5.42
N THR A 30 -0.16 -8.90 4.48
CA THR A 30 1.22 -9.38 4.53
C THR A 30 1.95 -8.88 5.78
N TYR A 31 1.86 -7.58 6.09
CA TYR A 31 2.47 -7.02 7.28
C TYR A 31 1.86 -7.54 8.58
N LEU A 32 0.57 -7.87 8.57
CA LEU A 32 -0.07 -8.54 9.70
C LEU A 32 0.52 -9.94 9.93
N SER A 33 0.72 -10.72 8.87
CA SER A 33 1.37 -12.04 8.94
C SER A 33 2.80 -11.94 9.47
N LEU A 34 3.61 -11.04 8.92
CA LEU A 34 4.96 -10.73 9.42
C LEU A 34 4.95 -10.36 10.91
N GLY A 35 4.05 -9.44 11.28
CA GLY A 35 3.95 -8.92 12.64
C GLY A 35 3.60 -9.97 13.69
N TYR A 36 2.80 -10.98 13.34
CA TYR A 36 2.47 -12.10 14.23
C TYR A 36 3.44 -13.26 14.16
N TYR A 37 4.15 -13.44 13.05
CA TYR A 37 5.26 -14.39 12.97
C TYR A 37 6.37 -14.05 13.99
N PHE A 38 6.79 -12.78 14.05
CA PHE A 38 7.79 -12.33 15.03
C PHE A 38 7.28 -12.26 16.48
N ASP A 39 5.98 -12.47 16.70
CA ASP A 39 5.33 -12.52 18.01
C ASP A 39 5.30 -13.93 18.62
N ARG A 40 5.58 -14.96 17.81
CA ARG A 40 5.63 -16.36 18.26
C ARG A 40 6.68 -16.56 19.34
N ASP A 41 6.46 -17.53 20.22
CA ASP A 41 7.38 -17.88 21.30
C ASP A 41 8.73 -18.42 20.82
N ASP A 42 8.76 -19.06 19.65
CA ASP A 42 9.97 -19.62 19.03
C ASP A 42 10.75 -18.62 18.15
N VAL A 43 10.22 -17.41 17.94
CA VAL A 43 10.91 -16.30 17.25
C VAL A 43 11.21 -15.16 18.24
N ALA A 44 10.21 -14.74 19.02
CA ALA A 44 10.31 -13.84 20.17
C ALA A 44 10.99 -12.48 19.92
N LEU A 45 10.78 -11.87 18.75
CA LEU A 45 11.32 -10.55 18.39
C LEU A 45 10.23 -9.47 18.41
N ALA A 46 9.71 -9.17 19.61
CA ALA A 46 8.57 -8.27 19.81
C ALA A 46 8.72 -6.88 19.15
N GLY A 47 9.94 -6.32 19.11
CA GLY A 47 10.21 -5.04 18.44
C GLY A 47 10.01 -5.09 16.92
N VAL A 48 10.43 -6.19 16.29
CA VAL A 48 10.22 -6.45 14.85
C VAL A 48 8.75 -6.74 14.58
N GLY A 49 8.10 -7.53 15.44
CA GLY A 49 6.67 -7.79 15.36
C GLY A 49 5.84 -6.51 15.45
N HIS A 50 6.15 -5.64 16.42
CA HIS A 50 5.52 -4.33 16.56
C HIS A 50 5.72 -3.45 15.32
N PHE A 51 6.95 -3.37 14.80
CA PHE A 51 7.25 -2.60 13.59
C PHE A 51 6.36 -2.99 12.41
N PHE A 52 6.25 -4.29 12.11
CA PHE A 52 5.38 -4.74 11.02
C PHE A 52 3.89 -4.55 11.31
N ARG A 53 3.44 -4.65 12.57
CA ARG A 53 2.05 -4.35 12.93
C ARG A 53 1.69 -2.88 12.72
N GLU A 54 2.62 -1.95 12.93
CA GLU A 54 2.40 -0.53 12.60
C GLU A 54 2.32 -0.33 11.08
N LEU A 55 3.20 -0.94 10.29
CA LEU A 55 3.09 -0.91 8.82
C LEU A 55 1.75 -1.50 8.33
N ALA A 56 1.26 -2.56 8.97
CA ALA A 56 -0.04 -3.14 8.64
C ALA A 56 -1.19 -2.13 8.83
N LYS A 57 -1.11 -1.27 9.85
CA LYS A 57 -2.08 -0.19 10.09
C LYS A 57 -1.92 0.92 9.05
N GLU A 58 -0.71 1.40 8.82
CA GLU A 58 -0.42 2.45 7.83
C GLU A 58 -0.93 2.07 6.43
N LYS A 59 -0.70 0.82 5.98
CA LYS A 59 -1.23 0.37 4.68
C LYS A 59 -2.75 0.28 4.64
N ARG A 60 -3.40 -0.02 5.77
CA ARG A 60 -4.87 -0.02 5.87
C ARG A 60 -5.42 1.40 5.79
N GLU A 61 -4.80 2.34 6.49
CA GLU A 61 -5.14 3.77 6.42
C GLU A 61 -4.97 4.31 4.98
N GLY A 62 -3.91 3.90 4.29
CA GLY A 62 -3.72 4.20 2.86
C GLY A 62 -4.86 3.69 1.98
N ALA A 63 -5.33 2.45 2.19
CA ALA A 63 -6.50 1.92 1.48
C ALA A 63 -7.77 2.73 1.79
N GLU A 64 -7.99 3.11 3.04
CA GLU A 64 -9.14 3.93 3.46
C GLU A 64 -9.11 5.34 2.85
N HIS A 65 -7.94 5.97 2.76
CA HIS A 65 -7.75 7.24 2.07
C HIS A 65 -8.11 7.15 0.57
N LEU A 66 -7.66 6.10 -0.11
CA LEU A 66 -8.02 5.85 -1.52
C LEU A 66 -9.53 5.63 -1.68
N LEU A 67 -10.16 4.85 -0.80
CA LEU A 67 -11.60 4.61 -0.80
C LEU A 67 -12.41 5.90 -0.58
N LYS A 68 -11.95 6.75 0.33
CA LYS A 68 -12.57 8.05 0.57
C LYS A 68 -12.47 8.95 -0.66
N MET A 69 -11.30 9.01 -1.29
CA MET A 69 -11.08 9.78 -2.52
C MET A 69 -11.94 9.25 -3.69
N GLN A 70 -12.00 7.92 -3.87
CA GLN A 70 -12.86 7.25 -4.86
C GLN A 70 -14.32 7.72 -4.75
N ASN A 71 -14.86 7.77 -3.52
CA ASN A 71 -16.22 8.26 -3.27
C ASN A 71 -16.35 9.79 -3.48
N GLN A 72 -15.37 10.59 -3.06
CA GLN A 72 -15.35 12.04 -3.28
C GLN A 72 -15.41 12.42 -4.76
N ARG A 73 -14.73 11.65 -5.63
CA ARG A 73 -14.73 11.86 -7.08
C ARG A 73 -15.94 11.27 -7.81
N GLY A 74 -16.87 10.67 -7.06
CA GLY A 74 -18.08 10.04 -7.61
C GLY A 74 -17.84 8.70 -8.28
N GLY A 75 -16.70 8.05 -8.02
CA GLY A 75 -16.40 6.69 -8.42
C GLY A 75 -17.20 5.65 -7.63
N ARG A 76 -17.01 4.37 -7.97
CA ARG A 76 -17.60 3.23 -7.29
C ARG A 76 -16.52 2.28 -6.83
N VAL A 77 -16.55 1.99 -5.54
CA VAL A 77 -15.68 1.00 -4.93
C VAL A 77 -16.12 -0.39 -5.38
N LEU A 78 -15.17 -1.15 -5.93
CA LEU A 78 -15.35 -2.54 -6.29
C LEU A 78 -14.29 -3.36 -5.55
N PHE A 79 -14.67 -3.90 -4.38
CA PHE A 79 -13.79 -4.80 -3.64
C PHE A 79 -13.55 -6.10 -4.40
N GLN A 80 -12.36 -6.66 -4.21
CA GLN A 80 -11.93 -7.95 -4.73
C GLN A 80 -11.35 -8.75 -3.55
N ASP A 81 -11.20 -10.05 -3.74
CA ASP A 81 -10.57 -10.92 -2.75
C ASP A 81 -9.17 -10.39 -2.40
N VAL A 82 -8.88 -10.36 -1.10
CA VAL A 82 -7.54 -10.05 -0.61
C VAL A 82 -6.77 -11.36 -0.54
N GLN A 83 -5.85 -11.53 -1.48
CA GLN A 83 -5.03 -12.74 -1.54
C GLN A 83 -4.20 -12.89 -0.26
N LYS A 84 -4.07 -14.12 0.23
CA LYS A 84 -3.21 -14.42 1.37
C LYS A 84 -1.75 -14.06 1.07
N PRO A 85 -0.92 -13.82 2.10
CA PRO A 85 0.51 -13.64 1.92
C PRO A 85 1.15 -14.85 1.22
N SER A 86 2.28 -14.65 0.54
CA SER A 86 2.97 -15.72 -0.18
C SER A 86 3.54 -16.79 0.76
N GLU A 87 3.94 -16.37 1.96
CA GLU A 87 4.56 -17.22 2.97
C GLU A 87 3.79 -17.12 4.29
N ASP A 88 3.77 -18.23 5.03
CA ASP A 88 3.29 -18.30 6.41
C ASP A 88 4.47 -18.24 7.41
N GLU A 89 5.69 -18.57 6.96
CA GLU A 89 6.95 -18.54 7.72
C GLU A 89 7.91 -17.52 7.08
N TRP A 90 8.37 -16.52 7.85
CA TRP A 90 9.13 -15.39 7.28
C TRP A 90 10.64 -15.46 7.52
N GLY A 91 11.14 -16.55 8.10
CA GLY A 91 12.56 -16.76 8.31
C GLY A 91 13.17 -15.78 9.31
N LYS A 92 14.33 -15.22 8.98
CA LYS A 92 15.03 -14.26 9.83
C LYS A 92 14.55 -12.84 9.56
N THR A 93 14.88 -11.92 10.47
CA THR A 93 14.59 -10.49 10.30
C THR A 93 15.07 -9.93 8.97
N LEU A 94 16.23 -10.38 8.46
CA LEU A 94 16.75 -9.93 7.17
C LEU A 94 15.82 -10.35 6.02
N ASP A 95 15.40 -11.62 5.97
CA ASP A 95 14.51 -12.14 4.93
C ASP A 95 13.16 -11.38 4.92
N ALA A 96 12.62 -11.14 6.11
CA ALA A 96 11.41 -10.34 6.31
C ALA A 96 11.57 -8.88 5.85
N MET A 97 12.70 -8.23 6.14
CA MET A 97 12.97 -6.86 5.72
C MET A 97 13.18 -6.75 4.20
N GLU A 98 13.82 -7.74 3.58
CA GLU A 98 13.97 -7.81 2.11
C GLU A 98 12.61 -8.01 1.42
N ALA A 99 11.76 -8.89 1.96
CA ALA A 99 10.40 -9.08 1.47
C ALA A 99 9.56 -7.79 1.62
N ALA A 100 9.67 -7.11 2.75
CA ALA A 100 9.03 -5.81 2.98
C ALA A 100 9.54 -4.75 2.00
N LEU A 101 10.84 -4.67 1.75
CA LEU A 101 11.42 -3.72 0.80
C LEU A 101 10.91 -3.96 -0.62
N ALA A 102 10.80 -5.22 -1.04
CA ALA A 102 10.24 -5.57 -2.34
C ALA A 102 8.76 -5.21 -2.44
N LEU A 103 7.98 -5.46 -1.37
CA LEU A 103 6.58 -5.08 -1.29
C LEU A 103 6.37 -3.56 -1.43
N GLU A 104 7.16 -2.75 -0.72
CA GLU A 104 7.04 -1.30 -0.80
C GLU A 104 7.46 -0.74 -2.16
N LYS A 105 8.50 -1.30 -2.78
CA LYS A 105 8.87 -0.91 -4.16
C LYS A 105 7.76 -1.23 -5.16
N ASN A 106 7.07 -2.36 -5.00
CA ASN A 106 5.93 -2.71 -5.85
C ASN A 106 4.73 -1.78 -5.63
N LEU A 107 4.43 -1.41 -4.39
CA LEU A 107 3.41 -0.40 -4.07
C LEU A 107 3.75 0.95 -4.68
N ASN A 108 4.99 1.40 -4.51
CA ASN A 108 5.45 2.67 -5.08
C ASN A 108 5.40 2.67 -6.61
N GLN A 109 5.74 1.55 -7.27
CA GLN A 109 5.57 1.45 -8.73
C GLN A 109 4.10 1.57 -9.14
N ALA A 110 3.17 0.93 -8.43
CA ALA A 110 1.74 1.04 -8.70
C ALA A 110 1.21 2.48 -8.50
N LEU A 111 1.77 3.21 -7.53
CA LEU A 111 1.46 4.64 -7.30
C LEU A 111 1.99 5.51 -8.44
N LEU A 112 3.23 5.28 -8.89
CA LEU A 112 3.82 5.98 -10.04
C LEU A 112 3.04 5.72 -11.33
N ASP A 113 2.61 4.48 -11.56
CA ASP A 113 1.79 4.11 -12.72
C ASP A 113 0.41 4.79 -12.67
N LEU A 114 -0.21 4.87 -11.48
CA LEU A 114 -1.47 5.59 -11.29
C LEU A 114 -1.31 7.09 -11.50
N HIS A 115 -0.21 7.68 -11.04
CA HIS A 115 0.13 9.09 -11.25
C HIS A 115 0.33 9.40 -12.74
N ALA A 116 1.10 8.55 -13.44
CA ALA A 116 1.29 8.66 -14.88
C ALA A 116 -0.04 8.56 -15.64
N LEU A 117 -0.93 7.65 -15.22
CA LEU A 117 -2.29 7.55 -15.77
C LEU A 117 -3.11 8.81 -15.49
N GLY A 118 -3.04 9.36 -14.28
CA GLY A 118 -3.68 10.63 -13.91
C GLY A 118 -3.22 11.77 -14.82
N SER A 119 -1.91 11.88 -15.02
CA SER A 119 -1.29 12.87 -15.90
C SER A 119 -1.76 12.70 -17.35
N ALA A 120 -1.77 11.46 -17.87
CA ALA A 120 -2.22 11.15 -19.23
C ALA A 120 -3.72 11.44 -19.44
N LYS A 121 -4.54 11.34 -18.38
CA LYS A 121 -5.97 11.70 -18.39
C LYS A 121 -6.23 13.14 -17.98
N THR A 122 -5.18 13.93 -17.74
CA THR A 122 -5.28 15.34 -17.31
C THR A 122 -6.12 15.48 -16.04
N ASP A 123 -5.89 14.62 -15.04
CA ASP A 123 -6.52 14.66 -13.71
C ASP A 123 -5.53 15.23 -12.66
N PRO A 124 -5.38 16.56 -12.57
CA PRO A 124 -4.41 17.17 -11.66
C PRO A 124 -4.75 16.94 -10.19
N HIS A 125 -6.03 16.78 -9.84
CA HIS A 125 -6.44 16.47 -8.47
C HIS A 125 -5.96 15.07 -8.05
N LEU A 126 -6.01 14.08 -8.95
CA LEU A 126 -5.46 12.76 -8.64
C LEU A 126 -3.95 12.85 -8.43
N CYS A 127 -3.22 13.53 -9.32
CA CYS A 127 -1.77 13.66 -9.22
C CYS A 127 -1.35 14.31 -7.90
N ASP A 128 -1.95 15.46 -7.56
CA ASP A 128 -1.72 16.18 -6.30
C ASP A 128 -2.07 15.31 -5.08
N PHE A 129 -3.19 14.57 -5.12
CA PHE A 129 -3.56 13.66 -4.04
C PHE A 129 -2.50 12.57 -3.79
N LEU A 130 -1.94 11.98 -4.85
CA LEU A 130 -0.91 10.95 -4.72
C LEU A 130 0.43 11.54 -4.23
N GLU A 131 0.79 12.72 -4.71
CA GLU A 131 2.00 13.44 -4.27
C GLU A 131 1.95 13.78 -2.78
N ASN A 132 0.83 14.35 -2.32
CA ASN A 132 0.69 14.84 -0.95
C ASN A 132 0.48 13.75 0.11
N HIS A 133 -0.04 12.58 -0.28
CA HIS A 133 -0.45 11.56 0.69
C HIS A 133 0.29 10.23 0.57
N PHE A 134 0.97 9.94 -0.54
CA PHE A 134 1.54 8.61 -0.78
C PHE A 134 3.01 8.66 -1.20
N LEU A 135 3.36 9.42 -2.23
CA LEU A 135 4.68 9.29 -2.87
C LEU A 135 5.85 9.63 -1.93
N ASP A 136 5.73 10.70 -1.13
CA ASP A 136 6.78 11.07 -0.17
C ASP A 136 6.90 10.06 0.99
N GLU A 137 5.76 9.55 1.47
CA GLU A 137 5.71 8.56 2.55
C GLU A 137 6.30 7.21 2.11
N GLU A 138 6.03 6.77 0.89
CA GLU A 138 6.63 5.55 0.35
C GLU A 138 8.16 5.69 0.19
N VAL A 139 8.66 6.84 -0.28
CA VAL A 139 10.11 7.07 -0.39
C VAL A 139 10.78 7.04 0.99
N LYS A 140 10.18 7.67 2.01
CA LYS A 140 10.68 7.63 3.39
C LYS A 140 10.68 6.20 3.95
N LEU A 141 9.63 5.43 3.70
CA LEU A 141 9.50 4.08 4.19
C LEU A 141 10.49 3.12 3.50
N ILE A 142 10.63 3.20 2.18
CA ILE A 142 11.64 2.44 1.41
C ILE A 142 13.04 2.75 1.94
N LYS A 143 13.35 4.03 2.21
CA LYS A 143 14.62 4.42 2.81
C LYS A 143 14.81 3.80 4.20
N LYS A 144 13.80 3.89 5.06
CA LYS A 144 13.82 3.33 6.43
C LYS A 144 14.07 1.82 6.42
N ILE A 145 13.34 1.07 5.60
CA ILE A 145 13.53 -0.39 5.49
C ILE A 145 14.92 -0.70 4.89
N GLY A 146 15.35 0.05 3.87
CA GLY A 146 16.67 -0.10 3.27
C GLY A 146 17.81 0.10 4.28
N ASP A 147 17.68 1.06 5.19
CA ASP A 147 18.65 1.28 6.27
C ASP A 147 18.73 0.07 7.22
N HIS A 148 17.60 -0.57 7.50
CA HIS A 148 17.56 -1.79 8.31
C HIS A 148 18.17 -3.01 7.61
N THR A 149 18.16 -3.07 6.28
CA THR A 149 18.81 -4.15 5.50
C THR A 149 20.32 -3.96 5.33
N ASN A 150 20.82 -2.72 5.42
CA ASN A 150 22.23 -2.40 5.18
C ASN A 150 23.13 -2.57 6.41
N VAL A 151 22.57 -2.88 7.59
CA VAL A 151 23.36 -3.19 8.79
C VAL A 151 23.96 -4.58 8.62
N ARG A 152 25.18 -4.64 8.06
CA ARG A 152 26.06 -5.80 8.04
C ARG A 152 27.01 -5.79 9.23
#